data_AF-A0A917IS54-F1
#
_entry.id   AF-A0A917IS54-F1
#
_cell.length_a   1.000
_cell.length_b   1.000
_cell.length_c   1.000
_cell.angle_alpha   90.00
_cell.angle_beta   90.00
_cell.angle_gamma   90.00
#
_symmetry.space_group_name_H-M   'P 1'
#
loop_
_entity.id
_entity.type
_entity.pdbx_description
1 polymer ?
#
loop_
_entity_poly.entity_id
_entity_poly.type
_entity_poly.pdbx_seq_one_letter_code
_entity_poly.pdbx_strand_id
1 'polypeptide(L)'
;MVAKTPLTMYRMHFRHLASLLVALFITVMFTQAQEIKGLYNSSETRDSLVILADTAYVRSKPSTSGEKMAALEAGRKVWPVQEEESQRISGFDAPWVRVKFVNSGGVISEGYIWKGLTAFGSYLRNDVRFLYGLDHGLAGADKGDFRHYFAKVRVLDLQGKPLATKIWQLNSSEATSFTEGKVFGAMGLDSIIAIARFYFTGEACAIPDDYYYFGWNGTELLSLPGKTDISDAGVFYHGEQLLFPSEKGGSPGKIIKLLEDEEVLDEVDKKGEPLTKKTKLKEVYSWDGRKAVKL
;
A
#
# COMPACT_ATOMS: atom_id res chain seq x y z
N MET A 1 -80.93 -14.50 -10.68
CA MET A 1 -79.86 -13.77 -9.97
C MET A 1 -78.55 -14.07 -10.67
N VAL A 2 -77.96 -13.08 -11.34
CA VAL A 2 -76.70 -13.20 -12.08
C VAL A 2 -75.62 -12.54 -11.23
N ALA A 3 -74.63 -13.32 -10.79
CA ALA A 3 -73.51 -12.83 -9.99
C ALA A 3 -72.45 -12.20 -10.90
N LYS A 4 -72.12 -10.92 -10.65
CA LYS A 4 -71.01 -10.20 -11.27
C LYS A 4 -69.70 -10.59 -10.59
N THR A 5 -68.74 -11.10 -11.35
CA THR A 5 -67.33 -11.25 -10.95
C THR A 5 -66.61 -9.89 -10.98
N PRO A 6 -65.79 -9.53 -9.98
CA PRO A 6 -65.10 -8.24 -9.98
C PRO A 6 -63.75 -8.33 -10.72
N LEU A 7 -63.67 -7.60 -11.84
CA LEU A 7 -62.49 -7.40 -12.70
C LEU A 7 -61.39 -6.51 -12.06
N THR A 8 -61.45 -6.23 -10.76
CA THR A 8 -60.64 -5.20 -10.10
C THR A 8 -59.29 -5.69 -9.58
N MET A 9 -59.04 -7.00 -9.51
CA MET A 9 -57.81 -7.52 -8.90
C MET A 9 -56.59 -7.52 -9.85
N TYR A 10 -56.79 -7.48 -11.17
CA TYR A 10 -55.67 -7.57 -12.13
C TYR A 10 -54.95 -6.25 -12.43
N ARG A 11 -55.59 -5.10 -12.18
CA ARG A 11 -55.02 -3.76 -12.47
C ARG A 11 -54.03 -3.24 -11.42
N MET A 12 -54.05 -3.78 -10.20
CA MET A 12 -53.12 -3.36 -9.14
C MET A 12 -51.75 -4.01 -9.27
N HIS A 13 -51.68 -5.29 -9.64
CA HIS A 13 -50.40 -6.01 -9.73
C HIS A 13 -49.50 -5.51 -10.87
N PHE A 14 -50.05 -5.02 -11.98
CA PHE A 14 -49.25 -4.53 -13.11
C PHE A 14 -48.55 -3.19 -12.83
N ARG A 15 -49.16 -2.33 -11.99
CA ARG A 15 -48.55 -1.04 -11.60
C ARG A 15 -47.43 -1.20 -10.57
N HIS A 16 -47.50 -2.22 -9.72
CA HIS A 16 -46.43 -2.54 -8.78
C HIS A 16 -45.26 -3.26 -9.45
N LEU A 17 -45.51 -4.10 -10.46
CA LEU A 17 -44.45 -4.80 -11.21
C LEU A 17 -43.62 -3.85 -12.10
N ALA A 18 -44.27 -2.86 -12.73
CA ALA A 18 -43.58 -1.84 -13.52
C ALA A 18 -42.76 -0.88 -12.64
N SER A 19 -43.24 -0.51 -11.45
CA SER A 19 -42.48 0.31 -10.50
C SER A 19 -41.30 -0.44 -9.88
N LEU A 20 -41.40 -1.76 -9.68
CA LEU A 20 -40.28 -2.60 -9.21
C LEU A 20 -39.18 -2.75 -10.29
N LEU A 21 -39.56 -2.87 -11.56
CA LEU A 21 -38.60 -2.94 -12.68
C LEU A 21 -37.88 -1.61 -12.95
N VAL A 22 -38.54 -0.47 -12.76
CA VAL A 22 -37.89 0.85 -12.84
C VAL A 22 -36.98 1.12 -11.64
N ALA A 23 -37.34 0.64 -10.45
CA ALA A 23 -36.46 0.69 -9.27
C ALA A 23 -35.22 -0.23 -9.42
N LEU A 24 -35.36 -1.39 -10.08
CA LEU A 24 -34.25 -2.30 -10.37
C LEU A 24 -33.30 -1.76 -11.46
N PHE A 25 -33.77 -0.91 -12.37
CA PHE A 25 -32.94 -0.32 -13.42
C PHE A 25 -32.15 0.91 -12.94
N ILE A 26 -32.60 1.58 -11.87
CA ILE A 26 -31.90 2.76 -11.31
C ILE A 26 -30.74 2.34 -10.40
N THR A 27 -30.76 1.14 -9.81
CA THR A 27 -29.65 0.66 -8.96
C THR A 27 -28.44 0.14 -9.74
N VAL A 28 -28.57 -0.15 -11.04
CA VAL A 28 -27.46 -0.70 -11.85
C VAL A 28 -26.57 0.41 -12.45
N MET A 29 -26.99 1.68 -12.44
CA MET A 29 -26.22 2.80 -13.03
C MET A 29 -25.31 3.54 -12.05
N PHE A 30 -25.13 3.03 -10.83
CA PHE A 30 -24.09 3.49 -9.91
C PHE A 30 -23.06 2.39 -9.62
N THR A 31 -22.53 1.76 -10.67
CA THR A 31 -21.13 1.35 -10.62
C THR A 31 -20.30 2.63 -10.76
N GLN A 32 -20.19 3.39 -9.66
CA GLN A 32 -19.02 4.24 -9.53
C GLN A 32 -17.84 3.27 -9.59
N ALA A 33 -17.05 3.32 -10.66
CA ALA A 33 -15.69 2.85 -10.60
C ALA A 33 -15.11 3.53 -9.38
N GLN A 34 -14.94 2.76 -8.30
CA GLN A 34 -14.42 3.29 -7.05
C GLN A 34 -13.04 3.81 -7.43
N GLU A 35 -12.90 5.14 -7.53
CA GLU A 35 -11.57 5.72 -7.65
C GLU A 35 -10.82 5.17 -6.44
N ILE A 36 -9.88 4.28 -6.69
CA ILE A 36 -8.97 3.79 -5.67
C ILE A 36 -8.37 5.07 -5.10
N LYS A 37 -8.80 5.46 -3.89
CA LYS A 37 -8.19 6.55 -3.16
C LYS A 37 -6.74 6.14 -2.99
N GLY A 38 -5.86 6.69 -3.82
CA GLY A 38 -4.45 6.34 -3.78
C GLY A 38 -3.87 6.64 -2.39
N LEU A 39 -2.76 6.02 -2.05
CA LEU A 39 -2.05 6.12 -0.76
C LEU A 39 -1.90 7.56 -0.19
N TYR A 40 -1.94 8.60 -1.02
CA TYR A 40 -1.84 10.00 -0.60
C TYR A 40 -3.18 10.72 -0.35
N ASN A 41 -4.30 10.10 -0.75
CA ASN A 41 -5.67 10.61 -0.61
C ASN A 41 -6.41 10.03 0.60
N SER A 42 -5.72 9.32 1.50
CA SER A 42 -6.30 8.89 2.77
C SER A 42 -6.62 10.11 3.65
N SER A 43 -7.75 10.07 4.34
CA SER A 43 -8.22 11.14 5.24
C SER A 43 -7.45 11.18 6.58
N GLU A 44 -6.30 10.50 6.67
CA GLU A 44 -5.47 10.53 7.86
C GLU A 44 -4.80 11.89 8.00
N THR A 45 -5.26 12.66 8.99
CA THR A 45 -4.58 13.89 9.38
C THR A 45 -3.31 13.56 10.15
N ARG A 46 -2.19 14.16 9.74
CA ARG A 46 -0.88 13.98 10.37
C ARG A 46 -0.37 15.30 10.89
N ASP A 47 0.16 15.31 12.11
CA ASP A 47 0.74 16.51 12.73
C ASP A 47 1.94 17.05 11.95
N SER A 48 2.66 16.19 11.24
CA SER A 48 3.76 16.59 10.36
C SER A 48 3.95 15.61 9.21
N LEU A 49 4.51 16.13 8.11
CA LEU A 49 4.99 15.34 6.97
C LEU A 49 6.52 15.39 6.95
N VAL A 50 7.14 14.35 6.42
CA VAL A 50 8.60 14.26 6.26
C VAL A 50 8.92 14.17 4.77
N ILE A 51 9.85 14.99 4.29
CA ILE A 51 10.28 14.97 2.88
C ILE A 51 10.96 13.64 2.58
N LEU A 52 10.50 12.95 1.53
CA LEU A 52 11.10 11.72 1.00
C LEU A 52 12.03 12.00 -0.18
N ALA A 53 11.63 12.94 -1.05
CA ALA A 53 12.37 13.31 -2.24
C ALA A 53 13.78 13.82 -1.88
N ASP A 54 14.73 13.70 -2.82
CA ASP A 54 16.06 14.34 -2.68
C ASP A 54 15.88 15.82 -2.37
N THR A 55 15.13 16.50 -3.24
CA THR A 55 14.75 17.89 -3.07
C THR A 55 13.27 18.06 -3.35
N ALA A 56 12.54 18.64 -2.39
CA ALA A 56 11.17 19.08 -2.55
C ALA A 56 11.09 20.60 -2.62
N TYR A 57 10.60 21.11 -3.75
CA TYR A 57 10.39 22.55 -3.92
C TYR A 57 9.07 22.96 -3.28
N VAL A 58 9.14 23.94 -2.37
CA VAL A 58 7.95 24.66 -1.89
C VAL A 58 7.61 25.74 -2.90
N ARG A 59 6.33 25.84 -3.25
CA ARG A 59 5.85 26.72 -4.32
C ARG A 59 4.86 27.77 -3.82
N SER A 60 4.74 28.87 -4.57
CA SER A 60 3.82 29.98 -4.26
C SER A 60 2.35 29.66 -4.48
N LYS A 61 2.03 28.63 -5.29
CA LYS A 61 0.67 28.14 -5.55
C LYS A 61 0.66 26.61 -5.68
N PRO A 62 -0.48 25.92 -5.47
CA PRO A 62 -0.60 24.47 -5.55
C PRO A 62 -0.55 23.96 -7.01
N SER A 63 0.58 24.16 -7.67
CA SER A 63 0.80 23.76 -9.06
C SER A 63 2.29 23.70 -9.40
N THR A 64 2.67 22.82 -10.31
CA THR A 64 4.02 22.80 -10.91
C THR A 64 4.40 24.09 -11.62
N SER A 65 3.42 24.94 -11.97
CA SER A 65 3.62 26.28 -12.54
C SER A 65 3.86 27.37 -11.49
N GLY A 66 3.73 27.06 -10.19
CA GLY A 66 4.04 28.00 -9.11
C GLY A 66 5.54 28.27 -9.00
N GLU A 67 5.89 29.50 -8.63
CA GLU A 67 7.28 29.90 -8.40
C GLU A 67 7.89 29.05 -7.27
N LYS A 68 9.15 28.63 -7.42
CA LYS A 68 9.88 27.88 -6.40
C LYS A 68 10.40 28.85 -5.35
N MET A 69 9.83 28.82 -4.15
CA MET A 69 10.16 29.73 -3.05
C MET A 69 11.26 29.16 -2.14
N ALA A 70 11.32 27.84 -2.00
CA ALA A 70 12.32 27.16 -1.19
C ALA A 70 12.58 25.74 -1.72
N ALA A 71 13.72 25.18 -1.31
CA ALA A 71 14.09 23.79 -1.54
C ALA A 71 14.28 23.10 -0.18
N LEU A 72 13.60 21.98 0.03
CA LEU A 72 13.68 21.18 1.24
C LEU A 72 14.27 19.82 0.92
N GLU A 73 15.34 19.45 1.62
CA GLU A 73 15.99 18.17 1.45
C GLU A 73 15.24 17.03 2.16
N ALA A 74 15.56 15.79 1.79
CA ALA A 74 15.04 14.58 2.45
C ALA A 74 15.17 14.65 3.99
N GLY A 75 14.18 14.12 4.71
CA GLY A 75 14.17 14.07 6.17
C GLY A 75 13.73 15.36 6.87
N ARG A 76 13.57 16.47 6.14
CA ARG A 76 12.99 17.71 6.68
C ARG A 76 11.52 17.52 7.04
N LYS A 77 11.13 18.05 8.20
CA LYS A 77 9.73 18.10 8.63
C LYS A 77 9.04 19.35 8.10
N VAL A 78 7.79 19.19 7.71
CA VAL A 78 6.85 20.29 7.40
C VAL A 78 5.53 20.02 8.11
N TRP A 79 4.79 21.07 8.40
CA TRP A 79 3.51 20.97 9.11
C TRP A 79 2.36 21.28 8.14
N PRO A 80 1.50 20.30 7.82
CA PRO A 80 0.38 20.53 6.93
C PRO A 80 -0.62 21.49 7.57
N VAL A 81 -1.15 22.41 6.76
CA VAL A 81 -2.16 23.38 7.16
C VAL A 81 -3.48 23.09 6.45
N GLN A 82 -3.43 22.82 5.15
CA GLN A 82 -4.62 22.60 4.33
C GLN A 82 -4.25 21.76 3.10
N GLU A 83 -5.07 20.76 2.78
CA GLU A 83 -4.98 20.04 1.51
C GLU A 83 -5.74 20.80 0.42
N GLU A 84 -5.18 20.77 -0.78
CA GLU A 84 -5.69 21.38 -2.00
C GLU A 84 -5.93 20.28 -3.05
N GLU A 85 -6.31 20.66 -4.27
CA GLU A 85 -6.57 19.71 -5.34
C GLU A 85 -5.38 18.80 -5.67
N SER A 86 -5.70 17.59 -6.13
CA SER A 86 -4.72 16.63 -6.61
C SER A 86 -4.19 16.99 -7.98
N GLN A 87 -2.88 16.80 -8.15
CA GLN A 87 -2.21 16.88 -9.44
C GLN A 87 -1.46 15.57 -9.68
N ARG A 88 -1.54 15.07 -10.91
CA ARG A 88 -0.73 13.94 -11.36
C ARG A 88 0.71 14.38 -11.61
N ILE A 89 1.66 13.81 -10.88
CA ILE A 89 3.10 14.03 -11.08
C ILE A 89 3.80 12.67 -10.90
N SER A 90 4.87 12.42 -11.66
CA SER A 90 5.61 11.15 -11.62
C SER A 90 4.73 9.91 -11.76
N GLY A 91 3.63 10.00 -12.50
CA GLY A 91 2.76 8.84 -12.80
C GLY A 91 1.78 8.44 -11.70
N PHE A 92 1.59 9.24 -10.65
CA PHE A 92 0.52 9.03 -9.66
C PHE A 92 -0.11 10.35 -9.21
N ASP A 93 -1.30 10.26 -8.62
CA ASP A 93 -2.08 11.40 -8.14
C ASP A 93 -1.80 11.62 -6.65
N ALA A 94 -1.56 12.88 -6.28
CA ALA A 94 -1.47 13.29 -4.88
C ALA A 94 -1.90 14.75 -4.74
N PRO A 95 -2.44 15.15 -3.56
CA PRO A 95 -2.88 16.51 -3.30
C PRO A 95 -1.68 17.44 -3.19
N TRP A 96 -1.89 18.70 -3.56
CA TRP A 96 -1.06 19.77 -3.02
C TRP A 96 -1.45 20.04 -1.58
N VAL A 97 -0.49 20.47 -0.78
CA VAL A 97 -0.70 20.78 0.64
C VAL A 97 -0.05 22.11 0.93
N ARG A 98 -0.83 23.04 1.50
CA ARG A 98 -0.26 24.23 2.13
C ARG A 98 0.45 23.80 3.40
N VAL A 99 1.72 24.14 3.52
CA VAL A 99 2.57 23.72 4.64
C VAL A 99 3.28 24.90 5.28
N LYS A 100 3.47 24.82 6.59
CA LYS A 100 4.46 25.60 7.33
C LYS A 100 5.79 24.85 7.34
N PHE A 101 6.90 25.57 7.24
CA PHE A 101 8.24 24.99 7.30
C PHE A 101 9.26 26.01 7.80
N VAL A 102 10.38 25.51 8.34
CA VAL A 102 11.53 26.35 8.70
C VAL A 102 12.44 26.47 7.47
N ASN A 103 12.65 27.69 6.98
CA ASN A 103 13.53 27.95 5.83
C ASN A 103 15.02 27.90 6.22
N SER A 104 15.93 28.12 5.26
CA SER A 104 17.38 28.10 5.51
C SER A 104 17.86 29.17 6.51
N GLY A 105 17.13 30.28 6.64
CA GLY A 105 17.40 31.34 7.61
C GLY A 105 16.79 31.11 8.99
N GLY A 106 16.18 29.95 9.25
CA GLY A 106 15.56 29.63 10.54
C GLY A 106 14.18 30.26 10.77
N VAL A 107 13.61 30.91 9.76
CA VAL A 107 12.30 31.58 9.86
C VAL A 107 11.19 30.65 9.41
N ILE A 108 10.06 30.67 10.13
CA ILE A 108 8.85 29.96 9.71
C ILE A 108 8.28 30.65 8.48
N SER A 109 8.14 29.90 7.40
CA SER A 109 7.56 30.33 6.13
C SER A 109 6.42 29.40 5.73
N GLU A 110 5.61 29.84 4.80
CA GLU A 110 4.49 29.08 4.25
C GLU A 110 4.58 28.97 2.73
N GLY A 111 4.00 27.90 2.19
CA GLY A 111 3.85 27.69 0.76
C GLY A 111 3.23 26.32 0.49
N TYR A 112 3.31 25.86 -0.76
CA TYR A 112 2.66 24.63 -1.21
C TYR A 112 3.68 23.57 -1.60
N ILE A 113 3.46 22.34 -1.15
CA ILE A 113 4.22 21.16 -1.56
C ILE A 113 3.27 20.12 -2.13
N TRP A 114 3.71 19.39 -3.16
CA TRP A 114 2.97 18.23 -3.64
C TRP A 114 3.20 17.04 -2.69
N LYS A 115 2.13 16.47 -2.12
CA LYS A 115 2.20 15.44 -1.06
C LYS A 115 2.97 14.19 -1.50
N GLY A 116 2.99 13.91 -2.81
CA GLY A 116 3.78 12.83 -3.41
C GLY A 116 5.30 12.92 -3.21
N LEU A 117 5.83 14.06 -2.73
CA LEU A 117 7.24 14.21 -2.35
C LEU A 117 7.52 13.85 -0.88
N THR A 118 6.49 13.45 -0.13
CA THR A 118 6.56 13.16 1.31
C THR A 118 6.47 11.67 1.59
N ALA A 119 7.05 11.24 2.70
CA ALA A 119 7.10 9.85 3.12
C ALA A 119 5.75 9.39 3.72
N PHE A 120 5.37 8.14 3.44
CA PHE A 120 4.29 7.45 4.15
C PHE A 120 4.68 7.12 5.60
N GLY A 121 5.96 6.96 5.91
CA GLY A 121 6.39 6.77 7.29
C GLY A 121 7.86 7.11 7.49
N SER A 122 8.20 7.38 8.76
CA SER A 122 9.54 7.74 9.21
C SER A 122 9.87 7.00 10.50
N TYR A 123 10.87 6.11 10.45
CA TYR A 123 11.22 5.24 11.57
C TYR A 123 12.68 5.45 11.98
N LEU A 124 12.92 5.72 13.25
CA LEU A 124 14.27 5.84 13.81
C LEU A 124 14.69 4.50 14.43
N ARG A 125 15.87 4.00 14.04
CA ARG A 125 16.46 2.81 14.66
C ARG A 125 17.98 2.80 14.44
N ASN A 126 18.75 2.41 15.46
CA ASN A 126 20.21 2.28 15.36
C ASN A 126 20.87 3.53 14.75
N ASP A 127 20.49 4.71 15.25
CA ASP A 127 20.98 6.03 14.82
C ASP A 127 20.80 6.38 13.34
N VAL A 128 19.91 5.67 12.65
CA VAL A 128 19.51 5.99 11.28
C VAL A 128 17.99 6.11 11.16
N ARG A 129 17.55 6.92 10.21
CA ARG A 129 16.13 7.13 9.90
C ARG A 129 15.77 6.46 8.58
N PHE A 130 14.75 5.60 8.61
CA PHE A 130 14.14 5.00 7.44
C PHE A 130 12.92 5.83 7.01
N LEU A 131 12.92 6.31 5.78
CA LEU A 131 11.79 6.96 5.13
C LEU A 131 11.32 6.10 3.99
N TYR A 132 10.01 5.95 3.79
CA TYR A 132 9.49 5.23 2.64
C TYR A 132 8.27 5.91 2.03
N GLY A 133 8.06 5.69 0.73
CA GLY A 133 6.90 6.19 -0.01
C GLY A 133 6.91 5.73 -1.47
N LEU A 134 6.01 6.30 -2.29
CA LEU A 134 6.08 6.09 -3.74
C LEU A 134 7.23 6.88 -4.37
N ASP A 135 7.77 6.35 -5.46
CA ASP A 135 8.79 6.97 -6.28
C ASP A 135 8.21 7.48 -7.60
N HIS A 136 7.63 6.57 -8.38
CA HIS A 136 6.95 6.88 -9.63
C HIS A 136 5.94 5.79 -10.01
N GLY A 137 5.09 6.09 -10.99
CA GLY A 137 4.23 5.15 -11.67
C GLY A 137 4.50 5.15 -13.17
N LEU A 138 4.41 3.99 -13.79
CA LEU A 138 4.44 3.83 -15.24
C LEU A 138 3.04 3.44 -15.72
N ALA A 139 2.62 3.98 -16.85
CA ALA A 139 1.41 3.49 -17.51
C ALA A 139 1.65 2.06 -17.99
N GLY A 140 0.61 1.23 -17.92
CA GLY A 140 0.63 -0.07 -18.57
C GLY A 140 0.81 0.08 -20.09
N ALA A 141 1.44 -0.91 -20.71
CA ALA A 141 1.75 -0.92 -22.13
C ALA A 141 0.49 -1.03 -23.02
N ASP A 142 -0.55 -1.70 -22.52
CA ASP A 142 -1.74 -2.07 -23.29
C ASP A 142 -3.07 -1.73 -22.58
N LYS A 143 -4.17 -1.77 -23.34
CA LYS A 143 -5.53 -1.67 -22.77
C LYS A 143 -5.81 -2.87 -21.88
N GLY A 144 -5.87 -2.65 -20.57
CA GLY A 144 -6.03 -3.69 -19.55
C GLY A 144 -4.76 -3.93 -18.73
N ASP A 145 -3.62 -3.34 -19.13
CA ASP A 145 -2.42 -3.31 -18.32
C ASP A 145 -2.54 -2.21 -17.25
N PHE A 146 -2.49 -2.63 -16.00
CA PHE A 146 -2.60 -1.72 -14.88
C PHE A 146 -1.30 -0.96 -14.68
N ARG A 147 -1.37 0.20 -14.03
CA ARG A 147 -0.17 1.02 -13.79
C ARG A 147 0.82 0.28 -12.89
N HIS A 148 2.09 0.28 -13.26
CA HIS A 148 3.15 -0.24 -12.39
C HIS A 148 3.63 0.87 -11.46
N TYR A 149 3.49 0.67 -10.16
CA TYR A 149 4.00 1.60 -9.16
C TYR A 149 5.35 1.13 -8.62
N PHE A 150 6.23 2.10 -8.40
CA PHE A 150 7.51 1.90 -7.77
C PHE A 150 7.51 2.60 -6.42
N ALA A 151 7.91 1.87 -5.39
CA ALA A 151 8.12 2.39 -4.06
C ALA A 151 9.61 2.59 -3.81
N LYS A 152 9.91 3.43 -2.82
CA LYS A 152 11.26 3.79 -2.42
C LYS A 152 11.38 3.79 -0.91
N VAL A 153 12.54 3.35 -0.44
CA VAL A 153 12.99 3.47 0.93
C VAL A 153 14.34 4.16 0.92
N ARG A 154 14.52 5.07 1.87
CA ARG A 154 15.74 5.83 2.08
C ARG A 154 16.20 5.71 3.52
N VAL A 155 17.49 5.52 3.70
CA VAL A 155 18.16 5.58 5.00
C VAL A 155 18.92 6.88 5.10
N LEU A 156 18.66 7.65 6.16
CA LEU A 156 19.37 8.88 6.48
C LEU A 156 20.15 8.71 7.78
N ASP A 157 21.27 9.41 7.94
CA ASP A 157 21.85 9.65 9.25
C ASP A 157 21.00 10.63 10.09
N LEU A 158 21.41 10.88 11.33
CA LEU A 158 20.69 11.79 12.23
C LEU A 158 20.72 13.26 11.76
N GLN A 159 21.68 13.62 10.91
CA GLN A 159 21.82 14.94 10.31
C GLN A 159 21.00 15.08 9.02
N GLY A 160 20.37 14.00 8.55
CA GLY A 160 19.54 13.98 7.34
C GLY A 160 20.30 13.70 6.05
N LYS A 161 21.59 13.33 6.13
CA LYS A 161 22.38 12.94 4.95
C LYS A 161 21.93 11.55 4.46
N PRO A 162 21.72 11.35 3.15
CA PRO A 162 21.38 10.04 2.62
C PRO A 162 22.56 9.07 2.73
N LEU A 163 22.30 7.90 3.31
CA LEU A 163 23.24 6.78 3.41
C LEU A 163 22.96 5.71 2.35
N ALA A 164 21.68 5.39 2.11
CA ALA A 164 21.28 4.43 1.10
C ALA A 164 19.86 4.73 0.58
N THR A 165 19.57 4.29 -0.64
CA THR A 165 18.23 4.31 -1.24
C THR A 165 18.00 3.02 -2.00
N LYS A 166 16.80 2.46 -1.86
CA LYS A 166 16.34 1.31 -2.65
C LYS A 166 14.99 1.64 -3.26
N ILE A 167 14.87 1.39 -4.56
CA ILE A 167 13.62 1.48 -5.31
C ILE A 167 13.22 0.06 -5.71
N TRP A 168 11.94 -0.26 -5.63
CA TRP A 168 11.39 -1.54 -6.07
C TRP A 168 10.00 -1.35 -6.69
N GLN A 169 9.63 -2.27 -7.57
CA GLN A 169 8.30 -2.32 -8.15
C GLN A 169 7.34 -3.02 -7.18
N LEU A 170 6.11 -2.50 -7.06
CA LEU A 170 5.03 -3.21 -6.37
C LEU A 170 4.50 -4.34 -7.25
N ASN A 171 4.28 -5.52 -6.66
CA ASN A 171 3.77 -6.70 -7.35
C ASN A 171 2.34 -6.47 -7.89
N SER A 172 1.49 -5.81 -7.08
CA SER A 172 0.13 -5.45 -7.47
C SER A 172 -0.05 -3.94 -7.60
N SER A 173 -0.61 -3.53 -8.73
CA SER A 173 -1.08 -2.16 -8.99
C SER A 173 -2.34 -1.80 -8.20
N GLU A 174 -3.12 -2.81 -7.80
CA GLU A 174 -4.38 -2.69 -7.07
C GLU A 174 -4.13 -2.59 -5.56
N ALA A 175 -2.98 -3.06 -5.09
CA ALA A 175 -2.54 -2.96 -3.69
C ALA A 175 -2.02 -1.55 -3.33
N THR A 176 -2.80 -0.50 -3.59
CA THR A 176 -2.38 0.91 -3.40
C THR A 176 -3.40 1.79 -2.67
N SER A 177 -4.29 1.19 -1.89
CA SER A 177 -5.19 1.94 -1.01
C SER A 177 -4.59 2.18 0.38
N PHE A 178 -3.77 1.24 0.87
CA PHE A 178 -3.17 1.33 2.20
C PHE A 178 -1.75 0.77 2.29
N THR A 179 -0.98 1.27 3.26
CA THR A 179 0.39 0.85 3.53
C THR A 179 0.80 1.10 4.98
N GLU A 180 1.58 0.19 5.57
CA GLU A 180 2.37 0.49 6.77
C GLU A 180 3.82 -0.01 6.63
N GLY A 181 4.72 0.71 7.30
CA GLY A 181 6.10 0.32 7.51
C GLY A 181 6.37 -0.11 8.96
N LYS A 182 7.32 -1.02 9.14
CA LYS A 182 7.91 -1.37 10.43
C LYS A 182 9.42 -1.57 10.28
N VAL A 183 10.19 -1.26 11.32
CA VAL A 183 11.64 -1.52 11.35
C VAL A 183 12.00 -2.39 12.55
N PHE A 184 12.47 -3.60 12.28
CA PHE A 184 12.87 -4.61 13.24
C PHE A 184 14.40 -4.64 13.43
N GLY A 185 14.86 -5.47 14.38
CA GLY A 185 16.29 -5.71 14.58
C GLY A 185 16.85 -6.60 13.49
N ALA A 186 18.06 -7.10 13.70
CA ALA A 186 18.72 -8.05 12.80
C ALA A 186 17.94 -9.36 12.58
N MET A 187 17.04 -9.71 13.52
CA MET A 187 16.32 -10.99 13.57
C MET A 187 17.24 -12.22 13.45
N GLY A 188 18.48 -12.11 13.93
CA GLY A 188 19.49 -13.17 13.89
C GLY A 188 20.12 -13.42 12.51
N LEU A 189 19.87 -12.57 11.51
CA LEU A 189 20.61 -12.60 10.25
C LEU A 189 22.00 -11.98 10.45
N ASP A 190 23.03 -12.72 10.04
CA ASP A 190 24.40 -12.23 10.07
C ASP A 190 24.56 -10.98 9.17
N SER A 191 25.43 -10.06 9.59
CA SER A 191 25.73 -8.81 8.88
C SER A 191 24.54 -7.85 8.69
N ILE A 192 23.38 -8.11 9.29
CA ILE A 192 22.22 -7.20 9.28
C ILE A 192 22.10 -6.50 10.65
N ILE A 193 21.86 -5.19 10.64
CA ILE A 193 21.67 -4.34 11.82
C ILE A 193 20.18 -4.12 12.10
N ALA A 194 19.39 -3.93 11.05
CA ALA A 194 17.95 -3.72 11.12
C ALA A 194 17.25 -4.27 9.87
N ILE A 195 15.97 -4.60 9.99
CA ILE A 195 15.14 -5.03 8.87
C ILE A 195 13.98 -4.05 8.72
N ALA A 196 13.88 -3.38 7.59
CA ALA A 196 12.72 -2.57 7.24
C ALA A 196 11.71 -3.43 6.46
N ARG A 197 10.46 -3.45 6.91
CA ARG A 197 9.34 -4.12 6.26
C ARG A 197 8.31 -3.09 5.85
N PHE A 198 7.87 -3.14 4.61
CA PHE A 198 6.78 -2.31 4.11
C PHE A 198 5.72 -3.24 3.53
N TYR A 199 4.46 -3.01 3.88
CA TYR A 199 3.36 -3.72 3.23
C TYR A 199 2.45 -2.76 2.48
N PHE A 200 1.85 -3.27 1.42
CA PHE A 200 0.92 -2.57 0.54
C PHE A 200 -0.29 -3.47 0.29
N THR A 201 -1.49 -2.90 0.34
CA THR A 201 -2.75 -3.63 0.18
C THR A 201 -3.81 -2.77 -0.52
N GLY A 202 -4.81 -3.44 -1.11
CA GLY A 202 -6.02 -2.82 -1.64
C GLY A 202 -7.18 -2.79 -0.65
N GLU A 203 -7.03 -3.45 0.51
CA GLU A 203 -8.08 -3.58 1.56
C GLU A 203 -9.40 -4.18 1.03
N ALA A 204 -9.30 -5.10 0.06
CA ALA A 204 -10.44 -5.78 -0.56
C ALA A 204 -10.18 -7.28 -0.72
N CYS A 205 -11.26 -8.07 -0.74
CA CYS A 205 -11.18 -9.52 -1.02
C CYS A 205 -10.49 -9.77 -2.36
N ALA A 206 -9.71 -10.85 -2.41
CA ALA A 206 -8.93 -11.26 -3.57
C ALA A 206 -7.90 -10.21 -4.07
N ILE A 207 -7.58 -9.17 -3.29
CA ILE A 207 -6.44 -8.30 -3.53
C ILE A 207 -5.30 -8.70 -2.60
N PRO A 208 -4.07 -8.89 -3.10
CA PRO A 208 -2.95 -9.32 -2.28
C PRO A 208 -2.48 -8.24 -1.30
N ASP A 209 -2.09 -8.69 -0.11
CA ASP A 209 -1.25 -7.99 0.84
C ASP A 209 0.20 -8.35 0.56
N ASP A 210 0.95 -7.46 -0.08
CA ASP A 210 2.35 -7.69 -0.41
C ASP A 210 3.28 -7.08 0.62
N TYR A 211 4.19 -7.88 1.18
CA TYR A 211 5.18 -7.48 2.16
C TYR A 211 6.59 -7.54 1.58
N TYR A 212 7.29 -6.40 1.61
CA TYR A 212 8.65 -6.23 1.13
C TYR A 212 9.60 -6.05 2.31
N TYR A 213 10.74 -6.74 2.28
CA TYR A 213 11.73 -6.72 3.37
C TYR A 213 13.10 -6.28 2.85
N PHE A 214 13.74 -5.37 3.59
CA PHE A 214 15.08 -4.89 3.29
C PHE A 214 15.94 -4.92 4.56
N GLY A 215 17.04 -5.67 4.51
CA GLY A 215 18.06 -5.70 5.55
C GLY A 215 19.03 -4.52 5.41
N TRP A 216 19.18 -3.73 6.46
CA TRP A 216 20.19 -2.68 6.58
C TRP A 216 21.45 -3.25 7.23
N ASN A 217 22.59 -3.19 6.53
CA ASN A 217 23.89 -3.66 7.05
C ASN A 217 24.82 -2.54 7.56
N GLY A 218 24.35 -1.29 7.57
CA GLY A 218 25.17 -0.11 7.90
C GLY A 218 25.70 0.65 6.69
N THR A 219 25.63 0.07 5.49
CA THR A 219 26.11 0.69 4.23
C THR A 219 25.10 0.62 3.09
N GLU A 220 24.38 -0.49 2.94
CA GLU A 220 23.39 -0.70 1.89
C GLU A 220 22.11 -1.38 2.41
N LEU A 221 21.05 -1.28 1.62
CA LEU A 221 19.80 -1.99 1.80
C LEU A 221 19.77 -3.25 0.93
N LEU A 222 19.79 -4.41 1.57
CA LEU A 222 19.80 -5.72 0.95
C LEU A 222 18.36 -6.26 0.86
N SER A 223 17.95 -6.71 -0.33
CA SER A 223 16.64 -7.33 -0.52
C SER A 223 16.58 -8.67 0.22
N LEU A 224 15.53 -8.86 1.01
CA LEU A 224 15.19 -10.14 1.64
C LEU A 224 13.94 -10.72 0.95
N PRO A 225 13.66 -12.02 1.10
CA PRO A 225 12.44 -12.61 0.57
C PRO A 225 11.20 -11.85 1.09
N GLY A 226 10.28 -11.54 0.17
CA GLY A 226 8.97 -10.99 0.52
C GLY A 226 7.97 -12.08 0.89
N LYS A 227 6.79 -11.66 1.32
CA LYS A 227 5.65 -12.55 1.49
C LYS A 227 4.37 -11.93 0.96
N THR A 228 3.40 -12.74 0.55
CA THR A 228 2.09 -12.30 0.09
C THR A 228 1.00 -13.07 0.84
N ASP A 229 -0.04 -12.36 1.29
CA ASP A 229 -1.28 -12.98 1.77
C ASP A 229 -2.42 -12.55 0.86
N ILE A 230 -3.33 -13.45 0.51
CA ILE A 230 -4.52 -13.15 -0.29
C ILE A 230 -5.64 -14.09 0.14
N SER A 231 -6.87 -13.56 0.21
CA SER A 231 -8.02 -14.37 0.58
C SER A 231 -9.28 -13.87 -0.09
N ASP A 232 -10.15 -14.82 -0.43
CA ASP A 232 -11.53 -14.56 -0.81
C ASP A 232 -12.45 -15.37 0.11
N ALA A 233 -13.25 -14.65 0.88
CA ALA A 233 -14.03 -15.22 1.97
C ALA A 233 -15.01 -16.27 1.44
N GLY A 234 -14.84 -17.52 1.88
CA GLY A 234 -15.67 -18.64 1.45
C GLY A 234 -15.28 -19.26 0.10
N VAL A 235 -14.15 -18.85 -0.49
CA VAL A 235 -13.64 -19.43 -1.74
C VAL A 235 -12.23 -20.00 -1.54
N PHE A 236 -11.25 -19.16 -1.17
CA PHE A 236 -9.88 -19.61 -0.97
C PHE A 236 -9.09 -18.69 -0.03
N TYR A 237 -7.97 -19.21 0.47
CA TYR A 237 -6.97 -18.49 1.23
C TYR A 237 -5.57 -18.93 0.81
N HIS A 238 -4.68 -17.97 0.65
CA HIS A 238 -3.24 -18.18 0.51
C HIS A 238 -2.54 -17.27 1.52
N GLY A 239 -1.75 -17.87 2.40
CA GLY A 239 -0.98 -17.14 3.40
C GLY A 239 0.47 -17.55 3.39
N GLU A 240 1.34 -16.56 3.48
CA GLU A 240 2.77 -16.78 3.59
C GLU A 240 3.31 -16.19 4.91
N GLN A 241 4.14 -16.97 5.59
CA GLN A 241 4.85 -16.55 6.79
C GLN A 241 6.36 -16.67 6.56
N LEU A 242 7.11 -15.64 6.95
CA LEU A 242 8.57 -15.70 7.05
C LEU A 242 8.97 -15.99 8.49
N LEU A 243 9.93 -16.90 8.67
CA LEU A 243 10.61 -17.16 9.92
C LEU A 243 12.09 -16.80 9.75
N PHE A 244 12.51 -15.80 10.52
CA PHE A 244 13.90 -15.39 10.63
C PHE A 244 14.67 -16.23 11.68
N PRO A 245 16.02 -16.24 11.65
CA PRO A 245 16.82 -17.08 12.53
C PRO A 245 16.50 -16.96 14.03
N SER A 246 16.18 -15.77 14.52
CA SER A 246 15.88 -15.56 15.96
C SER A 246 14.45 -15.92 16.36
N GLU A 247 13.58 -16.25 15.41
CA GLU A 247 12.18 -16.56 15.68
C GLU A 247 11.97 -18.04 16.00
N LYS A 248 10.84 -18.35 16.66
CA LYS A 248 10.49 -19.75 16.97
C LYS A 248 10.32 -20.54 15.68
N GLY A 249 11.10 -21.60 15.52
CA GLY A 249 11.13 -22.42 14.29
C GLY A 249 12.10 -21.90 13.22
N GLY A 250 12.80 -20.79 13.49
CA GLY A 250 13.91 -20.28 12.69
C GLY A 250 15.15 -21.18 12.76
N SER A 251 16.11 -20.93 11.87
CA SER A 251 17.38 -21.64 11.83
C SER A 251 18.52 -20.68 11.47
N PRO A 252 19.69 -20.77 12.12
CA PRO A 252 20.84 -19.92 11.80
C PRO A 252 21.19 -19.93 10.31
N GLY A 253 21.47 -18.75 9.76
CA GLY A 253 21.82 -18.58 8.35
C GLY A 253 20.69 -18.91 7.37
N LYS A 254 19.43 -18.97 7.82
CA LYS A 254 18.28 -19.30 6.96
C LYS A 254 17.11 -18.36 7.17
N ILE A 255 16.39 -18.11 6.09
CA ILE A 255 15.04 -17.52 6.11
C ILE A 255 14.10 -18.61 5.61
N ILE A 256 13.09 -18.96 6.40
CA ILE A 256 12.14 -20.01 6.05
C ILE A 256 10.82 -19.35 5.68
N LYS A 257 10.28 -19.65 4.50
CA LYS A 257 8.94 -19.26 4.11
C LYS A 257 8.00 -20.46 4.26
N LEU A 258 6.97 -20.31 5.06
CA LEU A 258 5.88 -21.28 5.20
C LEU A 258 4.68 -20.77 4.40
N LEU A 259 4.10 -21.63 3.58
CA LEU A 259 2.94 -21.32 2.77
C LEU A 259 1.79 -22.22 3.21
N GLU A 260 0.59 -21.64 3.28
CA GLU A 260 -0.65 -22.36 3.53
C GLU A 260 -1.69 -21.93 2.50
N ASP A 261 -2.15 -22.90 1.72
CA ASP A 261 -3.28 -22.74 0.80
C ASP A 261 -4.49 -23.46 1.38
N GLU A 262 -5.65 -22.83 1.31
CA GLU A 262 -6.95 -23.43 1.60
C GLU A 262 -7.92 -23.13 0.45
N GLU A 263 -8.59 -24.17 -0.05
CA GLU A 263 -9.60 -24.06 -1.11
C GLU A 263 -10.90 -24.72 -0.63
N VAL A 264 -12.02 -24.05 -0.86
CA VAL A 264 -13.35 -24.64 -0.68
C VAL A 264 -13.66 -25.55 -1.87
N LEU A 265 -14.08 -26.78 -1.58
CA LEU A 265 -14.46 -27.77 -2.59
C LEU A 265 -15.97 -27.68 -2.88
N ASP A 266 -16.37 -28.14 -4.06
CA ASP A 266 -17.80 -28.24 -4.45
C ASP A 266 -18.58 -29.27 -3.61
N GLU A 267 -17.87 -30.16 -2.92
CA GLU A 267 -18.45 -31.18 -2.07
C GLU A 267 -18.78 -30.64 -0.67
N VAL A 268 -19.87 -31.13 -0.09
CA VAL A 268 -20.28 -30.80 1.28
C VAL A 268 -20.19 -32.01 2.20
N ASP A 269 -19.97 -31.75 3.48
CA ASP A 269 -19.97 -32.78 4.51
C ASP A 269 -21.40 -33.29 4.81
N LYS A 270 -21.52 -34.24 5.74
CA LYS A 270 -22.82 -34.82 6.13
C LYS A 270 -23.79 -33.82 6.77
N LYS A 271 -23.32 -32.63 7.15
CA LYS A 271 -24.12 -31.54 7.73
C LYS A 271 -24.44 -30.46 6.69
N GLY A 272 -23.96 -30.60 5.45
CA GLY A 272 -24.15 -29.64 4.37
C GLY A 272 -23.12 -28.51 4.36
N GLU A 273 -22.04 -28.61 5.15
CA GLU A 273 -20.98 -27.61 5.18
C GLU A 273 -19.95 -27.88 4.08
N PRO A 274 -19.44 -26.85 3.36
CA PRO A 274 -18.43 -27.04 2.33
C PRO A 274 -17.16 -27.73 2.87
N LEU A 275 -16.66 -28.73 2.15
CA LEU A 275 -15.38 -29.35 2.45
C LEU A 275 -14.24 -28.40 2.05
N THR A 276 -13.15 -28.40 2.82
CA THR A 276 -11.95 -27.63 2.46
C THR A 276 -10.74 -28.51 2.27
N LYS A 277 -9.89 -28.13 1.32
CA LYS A 277 -8.59 -28.76 1.07
C LYS A 277 -7.50 -27.79 1.53
N LYS A 278 -6.59 -28.28 2.39
CA LYS A 278 -5.45 -27.52 2.87
C LYS A 278 -4.13 -28.08 2.35
N THR A 279 -3.29 -27.22 1.78
CA THR A 279 -1.93 -27.55 1.34
C THR A 279 -0.94 -26.72 2.14
N LYS A 280 0.15 -27.33 2.58
CA LYS A 280 1.25 -26.62 3.25
C LYS A 280 2.55 -26.86 2.52
N LEU A 281 3.27 -25.79 2.24
CA LEU A 281 4.59 -25.84 1.61
C LEU A 281 5.62 -25.10 2.47
N LYS A 282 6.87 -25.48 2.28
CA LYS A 282 8.00 -24.86 2.97
C LYS A 282 9.09 -24.59 1.95
N GLU A 283 9.47 -23.32 1.85
CA GLU A 283 10.65 -22.90 1.11
C GLU A 283 11.74 -22.47 2.09
N VAL A 284 12.98 -22.80 1.78
CA VAL A 284 14.12 -22.44 2.61
C VAL A 284 15.08 -21.63 1.78
N TYR A 285 15.49 -20.49 2.32
CA TYR A 285 16.50 -19.63 1.73
C TYR A 285 17.74 -19.69 2.60
N SER A 286 18.90 -19.96 1.99
CA SER A 286 20.19 -19.79 2.63
C SER A 286 20.60 -18.31 2.60
N TRP A 287 21.02 -17.77 3.74
CA TRP A 287 21.55 -16.43 3.87
C TRP A 287 23.08 -16.48 3.91
N ASP A 288 23.74 -15.81 2.97
CA ASP A 288 25.20 -15.78 2.86
C ASP A 288 25.85 -14.52 3.47
N GLY A 289 25.08 -13.71 4.20
CA GLY A 289 25.50 -12.38 4.68
C GLY A 289 25.15 -11.22 3.74
N ARG A 290 24.70 -11.53 2.50
CA ARG A 290 24.36 -10.52 1.49
C ARG A 290 23.07 -10.79 0.72
N LYS A 291 22.78 -12.04 0.39
CA LYS A 291 21.63 -12.47 -0.41
C LYS A 291 21.00 -13.71 0.19
N ALA A 292 19.69 -13.80 0.00
CA ALA A 292 18.92 -15.00 0.28
C ALA A 292 18.83 -15.83 -1.01
N VAL A 293 19.37 -17.05 -0.99
CA VAL A 293 19.35 -17.99 -2.12
C VAL A 293 18.41 -19.14 -1.79
N LYS A 294 17.37 -19.35 -2.60
CA LYS A 294 16.43 -20.45 -2.44
C LYS A 294 17.17 -21.80 -2.61
N LEU A 295 16.95 -22.71 -1.68
CA LEU A 295 17.54 -24.07 -1.64
C LEU A 295 16.64 -25.09 -2.35
#